data_AF-A0A455UI47-F1
#
_entry.id   AF-A0A455UI47-F1
#
_cell.length_a   1.000
_cell.length_b   1.000
_cell.length_c   1.000
_cell.angle_alpha   90.00
_cell.angle_beta   90.00
_cell.angle_gamma   90.00
#
_symmetry.space_group_name_H-M   'P 1'
#
loop_
_entity.id
_entity.type
_entity.pdbx_description
1 polymer ?
#
loop_
_entity_poly.entity_id
_entity_poly.type
_entity_poly.pdbx_seq_one_letter_code
_entity_poly.pdbx_strand_id
1 'polypeptide(L)'
;MAVEMCNNNGHCRKFDAGTMCPSFRVTKEEQHLTRGRANTLRLVLSGQLGDEGLASDDVKEALDLCVSCKGCKRDCPTGVDMAKFKIEARTARARVNGLSLRDRMVGEMPRYAPWASKFSALVNGVERVPFLAKQIKQALKLAPQRSLPVFNGNFLASAEASQQPATTTREVLLFVDTFNNYMEGDNAKAAKRVLEAAGYRVHLNVTKGQRPLCCGRTYPLFRSV
;
A
#
# COMPACT_ATOMS: atom_id res chain seq x y z
N MET A 1 -5.71 -18.34 18.75
CA MET A 1 -5.55 -17.36 17.64
C MET A 1 -5.66 -18.10 16.31
N ALA A 2 -6.09 -17.45 15.24
CA ALA A 2 -6.34 -18.08 13.92
C ALA A 2 -5.08 -18.74 13.25
N VAL A 3 -3.89 -18.61 13.84
CA VAL A 3 -2.66 -19.33 13.43
C VAL A 3 -2.84 -20.84 13.67
N GLU A 4 -3.53 -21.22 14.75
CA GLU A 4 -3.90 -22.60 15.08
C GLU A 4 -4.93 -23.20 14.11
N MET A 5 -5.56 -22.38 13.25
CA MET A 5 -6.45 -22.90 12.20
C MET A 5 -5.65 -23.53 11.04
N CYS A 6 -4.33 -23.33 10.98
CA CYS A 6 -3.49 -24.02 10.02
C CYS A 6 -3.33 -25.48 10.44
N ASN A 7 -3.99 -26.40 9.73
CA ASN A 7 -3.86 -27.85 9.94
C ASN A 7 -2.72 -28.49 9.12
N ASN A 8 -1.78 -27.69 8.61
CA ASN A 8 -0.64 -28.14 7.80
C ASN A 8 -0.98 -28.94 6.52
N ASN A 9 -2.22 -28.92 6.04
CA ASN A 9 -2.67 -29.70 4.87
C ASN A 9 -1.97 -29.40 3.53
N GLY A 10 -1.19 -28.32 3.46
CA GLY A 10 -0.40 -27.98 2.28
C GLY A 10 -1.21 -27.45 1.09
N HIS A 11 -2.50 -27.15 1.25
CA HIS A 11 -3.33 -26.62 0.14
C HIS A 11 -2.74 -25.34 -0.48
N CYS A 12 -2.01 -24.56 0.31
CA CYS A 12 -1.31 -23.35 -0.13
C CYS A 12 -0.04 -23.57 -0.98
N ARG A 13 0.38 -24.82 -1.22
CA ARG A 13 1.48 -25.17 -2.14
C ARG A 13 1.05 -25.28 -3.60
N LYS A 14 -0.26 -25.32 -3.87
CA LYS A 14 -0.79 -25.55 -5.20
C LYS A 14 -0.42 -24.41 -6.17
N PHE A 15 -0.20 -24.79 -7.43
CA PHE A 15 0.11 -23.88 -8.54
C PHE A 15 -1.05 -23.74 -9.54
N ASP A 16 -2.19 -24.35 -9.22
CA ASP A 16 -3.41 -24.35 -10.02
C ASP A 16 -4.14 -22.99 -9.97
N ALA A 17 -5.38 -22.98 -10.49
CA ALA A 17 -6.25 -21.82 -10.45
C ALA A 17 -6.60 -21.44 -8.99
N GLY A 18 -5.96 -20.39 -8.49
CA GLY A 18 -6.15 -19.81 -7.17
C GLY A 18 -5.34 -18.54 -6.99
N THR A 19 -5.73 -17.71 -6.02
CA THR A 19 -5.04 -16.43 -5.70
C THR A 19 -3.95 -16.63 -4.64
N MET A 20 -3.78 -17.86 -4.13
CA MET A 20 -2.86 -18.13 -3.02
C MET A 20 -1.40 -17.76 -3.29
N CYS A 21 -0.82 -17.11 -2.27
CA CYS A 21 0.55 -16.63 -2.08
C CYS A 21 1.39 -16.41 -3.36
N PRO A 22 1.28 -15.21 -3.98
CA PRO A 22 2.16 -14.82 -5.10
C PRO A 22 3.66 -14.92 -4.75
N SER A 23 4.04 -14.62 -3.50
CA SER A 23 5.42 -14.72 -3.03
C SER A 23 5.99 -16.12 -3.18
N PHE A 24 5.27 -17.16 -2.72
CA PHE A 24 5.71 -18.54 -2.89
C PHE A 24 5.76 -18.96 -4.35
N ARG A 25 4.85 -18.45 -5.19
CA ARG A 25 4.86 -18.81 -6.61
C ARG A 25 6.15 -18.37 -7.30
N VAL A 26 6.73 -17.26 -6.84
CA VAL A 26 8.00 -16.72 -7.32
C VAL A 26 9.19 -17.41 -6.63
N THR A 27 9.21 -17.45 -5.29
CA THR A 27 10.39 -17.92 -4.54
C THR A 27 10.52 -19.44 -4.46
N LYS A 28 9.41 -20.18 -4.53
CA LYS A 28 9.32 -21.62 -4.25
C LYS A 28 9.75 -22.03 -2.83
N GLU A 29 9.94 -21.07 -1.94
CA GLU A 29 10.38 -21.30 -0.57
C GLU A 29 9.20 -21.45 0.39
N GLU A 30 9.25 -22.51 1.20
CA GLU A 30 8.19 -22.85 2.15
C GLU A 30 7.84 -21.72 3.12
N GLN A 31 8.82 -20.91 3.53
CA GLN A 31 8.58 -19.77 4.42
C GLN A 31 7.64 -18.70 3.84
N HIS A 32 7.48 -18.65 2.51
CA HIS A 32 6.76 -17.59 1.81
C HIS A 32 5.34 -17.97 1.36
N LEU A 33 4.83 -19.12 1.78
CA LEU A 33 3.41 -19.53 1.65
C LEU A 33 2.67 -19.47 3.00
N THR A 34 1.35 -19.65 2.97
CA THR A 34 0.47 -19.54 4.16
C THR A 34 0.87 -20.47 5.31
N ARG A 35 1.08 -21.76 5.02
CA ARG A 35 1.53 -22.76 6.00
C ARG A 35 2.87 -22.40 6.63
N GLY A 36 3.89 -22.07 5.84
CA GLY A 36 5.19 -21.68 6.39
C GLY A 36 5.09 -20.48 7.32
N ARG A 37 4.38 -19.42 6.89
CA ARG A 37 4.10 -18.25 7.74
C ARG A 37 3.34 -18.61 9.02
N ALA A 38 2.34 -19.48 8.92
CA ALA A 38 1.59 -19.94 10.08
C ALA A 38 2.49 -20.71 11.05
N ASN A 39 3.39 -21.56 10.55
CA ASN A 39 4.32 -22.31 11.40
C ASN A 39 5.34 -21.39 12.08
N THR A 40 5.92 -20.40 11.38
CA THR A 40 6.77 -19.38 12.02
C THR A 40 6.02 -18.66 13.14
N LEU A 41 4.80 -18.19 12.88
CA LEU A 41 3.97 -17.53 13.89
C LEU A 41 3.65 -18.45 15.07
N ARG A 42 3.36 -19.73 14.81
CA ARG A 42 3.08 -20.72 15.86
C ARG A 42 4.28 -20.92 16.78
N LEU A 43 5.47 -21.14 16.19
CA LEU A 43 6.69 -21.35 16.96
C LEU A 43 6.99 -20.16 17.87
N VAL A 44 6.89 -18.94 17.32
CA VAL A 44 7.09 -17.69 18.04
C VAL A 44 6.08 -17.50 19.17
N LEU A 45 4.79 -17.76 18.91
CA LEU A 45 3.74 -17.64 19.94
C LEU A 45 3.86 -18.71 21.03
N SER A 46 4.44 -19.86 20.71
CA SER A 46 4.72 -20.93 21.67
C SER A 46 6.05 -20.77 22.42
N GLY A 47 6.83 -19.71 22.15
CA GLY A 47 8.16 -19.50 22.74
C GLY A 47 9.22 -20.48 22.25
N GLN A 48 8.99 -21.16 21.12
CA GLN A 48 9.92 -22.11 20.52
C GLN A 48 10.84 -21.45 19.48
N LEU A 49 10.60 -20.18 19.14
CA LEU A 49 11.41 -19.42 18.19
C LEU A 49 11.50 -17.96 18.64
N GLY A 50 12.64 -17.61 19.23
CA GLY A 50 12.95 -16.27 19.74
C GLY A 50 12.10 -15.82 20.93
N ASP A 51 12.57 -14.79 21.63
CA ASP A 51 11.91 -14.27 22.84
C ASP A 51 11.07 -13.01 22.56
N GLU A 52 11.22 -12.41 21.39
CA GLU A 52 10.57 -11.14 21.01
C GLU A 52 9.12 -11.32 20.51
N GLY A 53 8.60 -12.54 20.51
CA GLY A 53 7.24 -12.84 20.05
C GLY A 53 6.98 -12.29 18.64
N LEU A 54 5.79 -11.72 18.43
CA LEU A 54 5.39 -11.16 17.13
C LEU A 54 6.28 -10.02 16.61
N ALA A 55 7.13 -9.43 17.46
CA ALA A 55 8.07 -8.38 17.06
C ALA A 55 9.36 -8.94 16.43
N SER A 56 9.65 -10.23 16.58
CA SER A 56 10.88 -10.90 16.15
C SER A 56 11.23 -10.75 14.67
N ASP A 57 12.52 -10.86 14.39
CA ASP A 57 13.08 -10.87 13.02
C ASP A 57 12.56 -12.02 12.17
N ASP A 58 12.38 -13.21 12.75
CA ASP A 58 11.80 -14.36 12.05
C ASP A 58 10.40 -14.08 11.51
N VAL A 59 9.53 -13.45 12.33
CA VAL A 59 8.18 -13.06 11.90
C VAL A 59 8.24 -11.98 10.83
N LYS A 60 9.15 -11.01 10.97
CA LYS A 60 9.34 -9.98 9.94
C LYS A 60 9.72 -10.61 8.61
N GLU A 61 10.68 -11.52 8.59
CA GLU A 61 11.20 -12.20 7.40
C GLU A 61 10.11 -13.03 6.71
N ALA A 62 9.40 -13.88 7.46
CA ALA A 62 8.33 -14.71 6.92
C ALA A 62 7.20 -13.88 6.26
N LEU A 63 6.93 -12.68 6.79
CA LEU A 63 5.84 -11.80 6.37
C LEU A 63 6.26 -10.67 5.41
N ASP A 64 7.56 -10.47 5.15
CA ASP A 64 8.04 -9.32 4.36
C ASP A 64 7.51 -9.35 2.93
N LEU A 65 7.56 -10.52 2.29
CA LEU A 65 7.02 -10.74 0.93
C LEU A 65 5.50 -10.94 0.89
N CYS A 66 4.80 -10.92 2.03
CA CYS A 66 3.35 -11.04 2.05
C CYS A 66 2.68 -9.74 1.59
N VAL A 67 2.05 -9.72 0.42
CA VAL A 67 1.39 -8.52 -0.14
C VAL A 67 -0.01 -8.22 0.44
N SER A 68 -0.44 -8.96 1.46
CA SER A 68 -1.75 -8.82 2.09
C SER A 68 -2.94 -8.92 1.13
N CYS A 69 -2.83 -9.71 0.05
CA CYS A 69 -3.88 -9.88 -0.97
C CYS A 69 -5.14 -10.63 -0.47
N LYS A 70 -5.11 -11.20 0.73
CA LYS A 70 -6.18 -12.02 1.33
C LYS A 70 -6.57 -13.29 0.55
N GLY A 71 -5.81 -13.70 -0.46
CA GLY A 71 -6.03 -14.98 -1.17
C GLY A 71 -6.00 -16.18 -0.22
N CYS A 72 -5.10 -16.18 0.76
CA CYS A 72 -5.07 -17.20 1.83
C CYS A 72 -6.38 -17.31 2.62
N LYS A 73 -7.07 -16.21 2.90
CA LYS A 73 -8.35 -16.24 3.63
C LYS A 73 -9.47 -16.85 2.78
N ARG A 74 -9.46 -16.57 1.48
CA ARG A 74 -10.49 -17.02 0.55
C ARG A 74 -10.31 -18.49 0.15
N ASP A 75 -9.09 -18.87 -0.18
CA ASP A 75 -8.83 -20.15 -0.85
C ASP A 75 -8.38 -21.24 0.13
N CYS A 76 -7.98 -20.89 1.36
CA CYS A 76 -7.60 -21.89 2.37
C CYS A 76 -8.86 -22.55 2.94
N PRO A 77 -8.96 -23.90 2.96
CA PRO A 77 -10.09 -24.61 3.53
C PRO A 77 -10.37 -24.28 5.00
N THR A 78 -9.35 -23.84 5.75
CA THR A 78 -9.47 -23.46 7.16
C THR A 78 -9.53 -21.94 7.37
N GLY A 79 -9.56 -21.14 6.31
CA GLY A 79 -9.80 -19.70 6.38
C GLY A 79 -8.67 -18.86 6.99
N VAL A 80 -7.42 -19.31 6.88
CA VAL A 80 -6.26 -18.62 7.47
C VAL A 80 -6.06 -17.21 6.88
N ASP A 81 -6.13 -16.19 7.74
CA ASP A 81 -6.01 -14.76 7.34
C ASP A 81 -4.61 -14.19 7.64
N MET A 82 -3.67 -14.42 6.71
CA MET A 82 -2.30 -13.86 6.83
C MET A 82 -2.27 -12.33 6.73
N ALA A 83 -3.28 -11.69 6.13
CA ALA A 83 -3.31 -10.24 6.07
C ALA A 83 -3.57 -9.66 7.46
N LYS A 84 -4.51 -10.24 8.22
CA LYS A 84 -4.73 -9.88 9.63
C LYS A 84 -3.46 -10.10 10.47
N PHE A 85 -2.82 -11.27 10.34
CA PHE A 85 -1.59 -11.53 11.10
C PHE A 85 -0.44 -10.58 10.75
N LYS A 86 -0.29 -10.22 9.48
CA LYS A 86 0.70 -9.23 9.09
C LYS A 86 0.45 -7.88 9.78
N ILE A 87 -0.82 -7.46 9.90
CA ILE A 87 -1.15 -6.20 10.59
C ILE A 87 -0.77 -6.28 12.07
N GLU A 88 -1.15 -7.36 12.77
CA GLU A 88 -0.81 -7.55 14.18
C GLU A 88 0.71 -7.62 14.42
N ALA A 89 1.43 -8.40 13.61
CA ALA A 89 2.89 -8.53 13.71
C ALA A 89 3.61 -7.19 13.43
N ARG A 90 3.16 -6.44 12.42
CA ARG A 90 3.75 -5.12 12.12
C ARG A 90 3.42 -4.10 13.20
N THR A 91 2.25 -4.20 13.82
CA THR A 91 1.88 -3.38 14.98
C THR A 91 2.75 -3.68 16.19
N ALA A 92 2.89 -4.96 16.55
CA ALA A 92 3.75 -5.40 17.65
C ALA A 92 5.20 -4.93 17.43
N ARG A 93 5.72 -5.13 16.23
CA ARG A 93 7.07 -4.70 15.88
C ARG A 93 7.26 -3.19 15.87
N ALA A 94 6.27 -2.43 15.37
CA ALA A 94 6.33 -0.97 15.39
C ALA A 94 6.28 -0.39 16.82
N ARG A 95 5.65 -1.07 17.78
CA ARG A 95 5.67 -0.67 19.20
C ARG A 95 7.03 -0.85 19.84
N VAL A 96 7.78 -1.89 19.47
CA VAL A 96 9.12 -2.15 20.00
C VAL A 96 10.19 -1.31 19.29
N ASN A 97 10.17 -1.32 17.95
CA ASN A 97 11.25 -0.76 17.12
C ASN A 97 10.95 0.65 16.58
N GLY A 98 9.72 1.14 16.76
CA GLY A 98 9.25 2.35 16.10
C GLY A 98 9.04 2.17 14.59
N LEU A 99 8.66 3.27 13.92
CA LEU A 99 8.53 3.35 12.47
C LEU A 99 9.85 3.79 11.84
N SER A 100 10.26 3.11 10.76
CA SER A 100 11.44 3.52 10.00
C SER A 100 11.20 4.85 9.27
N LEU A 101 12.29 5.52 8.85
CA LEU A 101 12.18 6.73 8.03
C LEU A 101 11.36 6.49 6.76
N ARG A 102 11.54 5.32 6.12
CA ARG A 102 10.77 4.90 4.95
C ARG A 102 9.28 4.79 5.28
N ASP A 103 8.92 4.18 6.41
CA ASP A 103 7.51 4.04 6.81
C ASP A 103 6.86 5.39 7.07
N ARG A 104 7.57 6.30 7.74
CA ARG A 104 7.12 7.68 7.95
C ARG A 104 6.98 8.45 6.64
N MET A 105 7.95 8.33 5.74
CA MET A 105 7.94 8.97 4.43
C MET A 105 6.79 8.45 3.55
N VAL A 106 6.55 7.15 3.49
CA VAL A 106 5.40 6.63 2.75
C VAL A 106 4.11 7.07 3.43
N GLY A 107 4.08 7.02 4.76
CA GLY A 107 2.89 7.30 5.55
C GLY A 107 2.37 8.73 5.47
N GLU A 108 3.29 9.68 5.53
CA GLU A 108 3.01 11.11 5.50
C GLU A 108 2.99 11.70 4.09
N MET A 109 2.96 10.85 3.06
CA MET A 109 2.86 11.28 1.65
C MET A 109 1.78 12.32 1.40
N PRO A 110 0.54 12.20 1.93
CA PRO A 110 -0.49 13.20 1.68
C PRO A 110 -0.18 14.58 2.30
N ARG A 111 0.79 14.69 3.23
CA ARG A 111 1.22 15.97 3.79
C ARG A 111 2.26 16.68 2.92
N TYR A 112 3.25 15.95 2.39
CA TYR A 112 4.32 16.56 1.58
C TYR A 112 4.07 16.51 0.07
N ALA A 113 3.16 15.67 -0.43
CA ALA A 113 2.89 15.56 -1.86
C ALA A 113 2.56 16.90 -2.56
N PRO A 114 1.81 17.86 -1.94
CA PRO A 114 1.63 19.18 -2.53
C PRO A 114 2.94 19.94 -2.76
N TRP A 115 3.89 19.82 -1.83
CA TRP A 115 5.21 20.46 -1.93
C TRP A 115 6.12 19.71 -2.91
N ALA A 116 6.13 18.38 -2.87
CA ALA A 116 6.89 17.56 -3.81
C ALA A 116 6.44 17.80 -5.26
N SER A 117 5.14 18.00 -5.48
CA SER A 117 4.59 18.35 -6.79
C SER A 117 5.03 19.75 -7.27
N LYS A 118 5.02 20.75 -6.39
CA LYS A 118 5.53 22.11 -6.70
C LYS A 118 7.00 22.09 -7.14
N PHE A 119 7.81 21.22 -6.54
CA PHE A 119 9.23 21.05 -6.86
C PHE A 119 9.51 19.82 -7.74
N SER A 120 8.53 19.37 -8.52
CA SER A 120 8.61 18.15 -9.34
C SER A 120 9.84 18.09 -10.24
N ALA A 121 10.27 19.21 -10.85
CA ALA A 121 11.48 19.24 -11.68
C ALA A 121 12.74 18.80 -10.92
N LEU A 122 12.90 19.23 -9.66
CA LEU A 122 14.02 18.85 -8.80
C LEU A 122 13.85 17.41 -8.30
N VAL A 123 12.66 17.07 -7.79
CA VAL A 123 12.38 15.75 -7.20
C VAL A 123 12.51 14.65 -8.25
N ASN A 124 11.93 14.84 -9.45
CA ASN A 124 12.01 13.88 -10.54
C ASN A 124 13.42 13.87 -11.19
N GLY A 125 14.17 14.98 -11.06
CA GLY A 125 15.56 15.08 -11.53
C GLY A 125 16.54 14.21 -10.76
N VAL A 126 16.21 13.80 -9.53
CA VAL A 126 17.03 12.90 -8.70
C VAL A 126 17.33 11.59 -9.43
N GLU A 127 16.33 11.01 -10.09
CA GLU A 127 16.48 9.73 -10.79
C GLU A 127 17.43 9.83 -12.01
N ARG A 128 17.65 11.05 -12.54
CA ARG A 128 18.57 11.30 -13.66
C ARG A 128 20.04 11.33 -13.24
N VAL A 129 20.34 11.37 -11.94
CA VAL A 129 21.69 11.36 -11.39
C VAL A 129 21.93 10.01 -10.71
N PRO A 130 22.54 9.02 -11.38
CA PRO A 130 22.58 7.63 -10.91
C PRO A 130 23.22 7.46 -9.53
N PHE A 131 24.25 8.25 -9.22
CA PHE A 131 24.89 8.25 -7.92
C PHE A 131 23.94 8.72 -6.81
N LEU A 132 23.26 9.86 -7.02
CA LEU A 132 22.32 10.40 -6.04
C LEU A 132 21.11 9.46 -5.84
N ALA A 133 20.54 8.95 -6.93
CA ALA A 133 19.45 7.99 -6.89
C ALA A 133 19.83 6.72 -6.10
N LYS A 134 21.04 6.20 -6.32
CA LYS A 134 21.56 5.03 -5.57
C LYS A 134 21.69 5.34 -4.08
N GLN A 135 22.28 6.47 -3.71
CA GLN A 135 22.47 6.84 -2.30
C GLN A 135 21.13 7.02 -1.58
N ILE A 136 20.16 7.68 -2.22
CA ILE A 136 18.82 7.88 -1.65
C ILE A 136 18.09 6.54 -1.50
N LYS A 137 18.13 5.68 -2.52
CA LYS A 137 17.51 4.35 -2.45
C LYS A 137 18.12 3.49 -1.34
N GLN A 138 19.44 3.52 -1.18
CA GLN A 138 20.13 2.80 -0.10
C GLN A 138 19.74 3.35 1.28
N ALA A 139 19.76 4.67 1.48
CA ALA A 139 19.36 5.31 2.72
C ALA A 139 17.91 4.99 3.10
N LEU A 140 17.01 4.95 2.12
CA LEU A 140 15.59 4.62 2.31
C LEU A 140 15.28 3.11 2.29
N LYS A 141 16.28 2.24 2.15
CA LYS A 141 16.12 0.78 2.01
C LYS A 141 15.12 0.42 0.90
N LEU A 142 15.21 1.10 -0.25
CA LEU A 142 14.49 0.82 -1.48
C LEU A 142 15.33 -0.08 -2.38
N ALA A 143 14.68 -1.03 -3.06
CA ALA A 143 15.36 -1.90 -4.00
C ALA A 143 15.94 -1.05 -5.17
N PRO A 144 17.21 -1.24 -5.56
CA PRO A 144 17.86 -0.40 -6.56
C PRO A 144 17.19 -0.45 -7.93
N GLN A 145 16.52 -1.55 -8.26
CA GLN A 145 15.78 -1.76 -9.52
C GLN A 145 14.45 -0.99 -9.57
N ARG A 146 14.00 -0.36 -8.46
CA ARG A 146 12.76 0.41 -8.43
C ARG A 146 13.01 1.85 -8.81
N SER A 147 12.12 2.42 -9.62
CA SER A 147 12.06 3.85 -9.88
C SER A 147 11.50 4.60 -8.67
N LEU A 148 11.97 5.83 -8.45
CA LEU A 148 11.35 6.73 -7.49
C LEU A 148 9.98 7.23 -7.98
N PRO A 149 9.06 7.60 -7.07
CA PRO A 149 7.79 8.22 -7.43
C PRO A 149 7.98 9.47 -8.29
N VAL A 150 7.24 9.57 -9.38
CA VAL A 150 7.24 10.75 -10.26
C VAL A 150 6.06 11.63 -9.90
N PHE A 151 6.32 12.90 -9.57
CA PHE A 151 5.29 13.89 -9.28
C PHE A 151 5.06 14.77 -10.51
N ASN A 152 3.83 14.85 -11.00
CA ASN A 152 3.52 15.48 -12.30
C ASN A 152 2.37 16.51 -12.22
N GLY A 153 2.23 17.19 -11.08
CA GLY A 153 1.31 18.32 -10.95
C GLY A 153 0.26 18.13 -9.88
N ASN A 154 -0.86 18.84 -10.01
CA ASN A 154 -1.94 18.85 -9.03
C ASN A 154 -3.27 18.98 -9.77
N PHE A 155 -3.89 17.83 -10.06
CA PHE A 155 -5.12 17.77 -10.84
C PHE A 155 -6.23 18.60 -10.19
N LEU A 156 -6.51 18.38 -8.91
CA LEU A 156 -7.60 19.05 -8.18
C LEU A 156 -7.44 20.57 -8.08
N ALA A 157 -6.21 21.09 -8.16
CA ALA A 157 -5.98 22.53 -8.20
C ALA A 157 -6.17 23.16 -9.59
N SER A 158 -6.08 22.36 -10.66
CA SER A 158 -6.24 22.80 -12.05
C SER A 158 -7.55 22.34 -12.69
N ALA A 159 -8.29 21.47 -12.00
CA ALA A 159 -9.52 20.90 -12.51
C ALA A 159 -10.62 21.95 -12.56
N GLU A 160 -11.15 22.15 -13.75
CA GLU A 160 -12.32 23.00 -13.97
C GLU A 160 -13.58 22.34 -13.43
N ALA A 161 -14.55 23.18 -13.05
CA ALA A 161 -15.88 22.73 -12.72
C ALA A 161 -16.51 21.96 -13.91
N SER A 162 -17.39 21.02 -13.61
CA SER A 162 -18.15 20.31 -14.64
C SER A 162 -18.89 21.30 -15.53
N GLN A 163 -18.68 21.21 -16.84
CA GLN A 163 -19.31 22.08 -17.84
C GLN A 163 -20.76 21.67 -18.14
N GLN A 164 -21.22 20.54 -17.58
CA GLN A 164 -22.61 20.10 -17.72
C GLN A 164 -23.62 21.09 -17.11
N PRO A 165 -24.78 21.32 -17.75
CA PRO A 165 -25.81 22.22 -17.25
C PRO A 165 -26.22 21.93 -15.81
N ALA A 166 -26.60 22.96 -15.06
CA ALA A 166 -27.15 22.82 -13.70
C ALA A 166 -28.46 22.01 -13.66
N THR A 167 -29.13 21.87 -14.81
CA THR A 167 -30.36 21.06 -14.98
C THR A 167 -30.09 19.57 -15.17
N THR A 168 -28.82 19.15 -15.20
CA THR A 168 -28.44 17.74 -15.33
C THR A 168 -28.85 16.97 -14.09
N THR A 169 -29.69 15.94 -14.24
CA THR A 169 -30.19 15.13 -13.12
C THR A 169 -29.22 14.02 -12.69
N ARG A 170 -28.21 13.71 -13.50
CA ARG A 170 -27.21 12.67 -13.23
C ARG A 170 -25.96 13.30 -12.61
N GLU A 171 -25.79 13.15 -11.31
CA GLU A 171 -24.62 13.65 -10.57
C GLU A 171 -23.71 12.50 -10.11
N VAL A 172 -22.40 12.75 -10.08
CA VAL A 172 -21.41 11.78 -9.57
C VAL A 172 -20.27 12.49 -8.87
N LEU A 173 -19.79 11.95 -7.75
CA LEU A 173 -18.56 12.39 -7.10
C LEU A 173 -17.38 11.54 -7.59
N LEU A 174 -16.45 12.15 -8.32
CA LEU A 174 -15.17 11.55 -8.64
C LEU A 174 -14.19 11.80 -7.49
N PHE A 175 -13.97 10.77 -6.68
CA PHE A 175 -12.99 10.81 -5.61
C PHE A 175 -11.58 10.64 -6.17
N VAL A 176 -10.79 11.71 -6.17
CA VAL A 176 -9.38 11.70 -6.60
C VAL A 176 -8.49 11.52 -5.39
N ASP A 177 -7.77 10.40 -5.32
CA ASP A 177 -6.82 10.14 -4.25
C ASP A 177 -5.51 10.93 -4.40
N THR A 178 -4.63 10.81 -3.40
CA THR A 178 -3.34 11.52 -3.40
C THR A 178 -2.45 11.14 -4.59
N PHE A 179 -2.50 9.89 -5.06
CA PHE A 179 -1.67 9.41 -6.16
C PHE A 179 -2.16 9.96 -7.50
N ASN A 180 -3.45 9.81 -7.79
CA ASN A 180 -4.07 10.39 -8.98
C ASN A 180 -4.00 11.91 -8.96
N ASN A 181 -4.01 12.56 -7.79
CA ASN A 181 -3.91 14.01 -7.75
C ASN A 181 -2.51 14.53 -8.11
N TYR A 182 -1.45 13.90 -7.57
CA TYR A 182 -0.08 14.44 -7.64
C TYR A 182 0.89 13.70 -8.56
N MET A 183 0.58 12.46 -8.96
CA MET A 183 1.47 11.60 -9.75
C MET A 183 0.81 11.19 -11.07
N GLU A 184 -0.45 10.73 -11.01
CA GLU A 184 -1.18 10.16 -12.15
C GLU A 184 -2.41 11.00 -12.53
N GLY A 185 -2.22 12.31 -12.66
CA GLY A 185 -3.30 13.27 -12.97
C GLY A 185 -4.09 12.95 -14.24
N ASP A 186 -3.46 12.29 -15.21
CA ASP A 186 -4.09 11.95 -16.47
C ASP A 186 -5.17 10.86 -16.32
N ASN A 187 -5.04 9.96 -15.35
CA ASN A 187 -6.08 8.99 -15.01
C ASN A 187 -7.35 9.71 -14.51
N ALA A 188 -7.19 10.71 -13.64
CA ALA A 188 -8.30 11.52 -13.14
C ALA A 188 -8.96 12.36 -14.24
N LYS A 189 -8.16 12.97 -15.14
CA LYS A 189 -8.66 13.69 -16.32
C LYS A 189 -9.46 12.79 -17.24
N ALA A 190 -8.94 11.59 -17.54
CA ALA A 190 -9.61 10.61 -18.39
C ALA A 190 -10.93 10.14 -17.78
N ALA A 191 -10.94 9.82 -16.49
CA ALA A 191 -12.15 9.45 -15.77
C ALA A 191 -13.22 10.56 -15.79
N LYS A 192 -12.83 11.81 -15.51
CA LYS A 192 -13.73 12.97 -15.60
C LYS A 192 -14.32 13.10 -17.01
N ARG A 193 -13.49 13.02 -18.06
CA ARG A 193 -13.94 13.12 -19.46
C ARG A 193 -14.96 12.04 -19.83
N VAL A 194 -14.73 10.80 -19.42
CA VAL A 194 -15.66 9.68 -19.70
C VAL A 194 -16.99 9.90 -18.98
N LEU A 195 -16.97 10.32 -17.72
CA LEU A 195 -18.19 10.58 -16.94
C LEU A 195 -18.98 11.76 -17.53
N GLU A 196 -18.31 12.84 -17.92
CA GLU A 196 -18.94 13.99 -18.57
C GLU A 196 -19.52 13.62 -19.94
N ALA A 197 -18.82 12.80 -20.73
CA ALA A 197 -19.32 12.28 -22.01
C ALA A 197 -20.53 11.34 -21.84
N ALA A 198 -20.60 10.63 -20.71
CA ALA A 198 -21.77 9.83 -20.34
C ALA A 198 -22.95 10.66 -19.79
N GLY A 199 -22.83 11.99 -19.77
CA GLY A 199 -23.87 12.92 -19.35
C GLY A 199 -23.98 13.10 -17.83
N TYR A 200 -22.92 12.78 -17.07
CA TYR A 200 -22.89 13.06 -15.64
C TYR A 200 -22.28 14.43 -15.35
N ARG A 201 -22.87 15.14 -14.40
CA ARG A 201 -22.25 16.28 -13.73
C ARG A 201 -21.26 15.76 -12.69
N VAL A 202 -19.97 16.03 -12.92
CA VAL A 202 -18.88 15.50 -12.09
C VAL A 202 -18.50 16.48 -10.99
N HIS A 203 -18.64 16.04 -9.74
CA HIS A 203 -18.14 16.72 -8.55
C HIS A 203 -16.79 16.15 -8.15
N LEU A 204 -15.93 16.97 -7.56
CA LEU A 204 -14.61 16.57 -7.09
C LEU A 204 -14.54 16.69 -5.56
N ASN A 205 -13.68 15.90 -4.93
CA ASN A 205 -13.47 15.87 -3.47
C ASN A 205 -12.64 17.06 -2.95
N VAL A 206 -13.04 18.29 -3.31
CA VAL A 206 -12.37 19.53 -2.94
C VAL A 206 -13.31 20.40 -2.10
N THR A 207 -12.82 20.86 -0.95
CA THR A 207 -13.52 21.85 -0.12
C THR A 207 -12.68 23.12 -0.08
N LYS A 208 -13.30 24.27 -0.36
CA LYS A 208 -12.59 25.57 -0.38
C LYS A 208 -11.88 25.80 0.96
N GLY A 209 -10.61 26.21 0.89
CA GLY A 209 -9.79 26.50 2.07
C GLY A 209 -9.30 25.26 2.84
N GLN A 210 -9.62 24.05 2.39
CA GLN A 210 -9.15 22.81 3.01
C GLN A 210 -8.21 22.04 2.09
N ARG A 211 -7.34 21.22 2.70
CA ARG A 211 -6.54 20.24 1.96
C ARG A 211 -7.49 19.23 1.29
N PRO A 212 -7.24 18.80 0.05
CA PRO A 212 -7.99 17.70 -0.56
C PRO A 212 -8.06 16.46 0.34
N LEU A 213 -9.22 15.80 0.34
CA LEU A 213 -9.42 14.57 1.09
C LEU A 213 -8.51 13.47 0.55
N CYS A 214 -7.90 12.71 1.46
CA CYS A 214 -7.06 11.56 1.13
C CYS A 214 -7.81 10.27 1.47
N CYS A 215 -7.62 9.22 0.67
CA CYS A 215 -8.21 7.89 0.90
C CYS A 215 -7.66 7.15 2.13
N GLY A 216 -6.69 7.72 2.85
CA GLY A 216 -6.09 7.06 4.02
C GLY A 216 -5.09 5.96 3.70
N ARG A 217 -4.96 5.54 2.43
CA ARG A 217 -4.21 4.34 2.03
C ARG A 217 -2.76 4.34 2.48
N THR A 218 -2.12 5.49 2.50
CA THR A 218 -0.73 5.62 2.95
C THR A 218 -0.63 5.73 4.46
N TYR A 219 -1.62 6.30 5.14
CA TYR A 219 -1.53 6.60 6.56
C TYR A 219 -1.36 5.30 7.35
N PRO A 220 -0.20 5.06 7.97
CA PRO A 220 -0.06 4.01 8.94
C PRO A 220 -0.90 4.46 10.13
N LEU A 221 -1.83 3.62 10.58
CA LEU A 221 -2.66 3.86 11.76
C LEU A 221 -1.79 3.80 13.03
N PHE A 222 -0.88 4.75 13.18
CA PHE A 222 -0.02 4.94 14.35
C PHE A 222 0.18 6.43 14.59
N ARG A 223 -0.92 7.17 14.67
CA ARG A 223 -0.93 8.36 15.51
C ARG A 223 -1.36 7.86 16.89
N SER A 224 -0.36 7.58 17.74
CA SER A 224 -0.56 7.72 19.17
C SER A 224 -1.12 9.12 19.37
N VAL A 225 -2.31 9.19 19.96
CA VAL A 225 -2.76 10.39 20.65
C VAL A 225 -1.75 10.70 21.75
#